data_AF-A0A2V8ND85-F1
#
_entry.id   AF-A0A2V8ND85-F1
#
_cell.length_a   1.000
_cell.length_b   1.000
_cell.length_c   1.000
_cell.angle_alpha   90.00
_cell.angle_beta   90.00
_cell.angle_gamma   90.00
#
_symmetry.space_group_name_H-M   'P 1'
#
loop_
_entity.id
_entity.type
_entity.pdbx_description
1 polymer ?
#
loop_
_entity_poly.entity_id
_entity_poly.type
_entity_poly.pdbx_seq_one_letter_code
_entity_poly.pdbx_strand_id
1 'polypeptide(L)'
;TEFFRLFMVPGMAHCGGSIGPDRHDPMTAMLNWVEKGRAPASMVASRVVNNQIVRTRPLCPYPQVARYSGQGSIDEAANFRCVTP
;
A
#
# COMPACT_ATOMS: atom_id res chain seq x y z
N THR A 1 24.14 1.04 -0.82
CA THR A 1 23.25 1.83 0.05
C THR A 1 21.86 1.80 -0.55
N GLU A 2 20.90 1.17 0.12
CA GLU A 2 19.49 1.22 -0.28
C GLU A 2 18.80 2.29 0.59
N PHE A 3 18.37 3.41 -0.01
CA PHE A 3 17.88 4.58 0.74
C PHE A 3 16.58 5.16 0.18
N PHE A 4 16.11 4.67 -0.97
CA PHE A 4 14.96 5.21 -1.67
C PHE A 4 14.04 4.07 -2.12
N ARG A 5 12.73 4.25 -1.90
CA ARG A 5 11.66 3.40 -2.43
C ARG A 5 10.52 4.28 -2.92
N LEU A 6 10.01 3.98 -4.12
CA LEU A 6 8.80 4.59 -4.67
C LEU A 6 7.62 3.65 -4.45
N PHE A 7 6.49 4.18 -3.98
CA PHE A 7 5.24 3.43 -3.83
C PHE A 7 4.18 4.09 -4.70
N MET A 8 3.76 3.39 -5.75
CA MET A 8 2.65 3.84 -6.58
C MET A 8 1.33 3.54 -5.86
N VAL A 9 0.35 4.44 -5.97
CA VAL A 9 -0.99 4.28 -5.36
C VAL A 9 -2.06 4.24 -6.46
N PRO A 10 -2.35 3.07 -7.05
CA PRO A 10 -3.32 2.97 -8.14
C PRO A 10 -4.72 3.41 -7.71
N GLY A 11 -5.31 4.29 -8.50
CA GLY A 11 -6.66 4.79 -8.27
C GLY A 11 -6.76 5.95 -7.26
N MET A 12 -5.66 6.43 -6.71
CA MET A 12 -5.60 7.69 -5.96
C MET A 12 -5.43 8.87 -6.93
N ALA A 13 -6.11 9.99 -6.68
CA ALA A 13 -5.90 11.23 -7.44
C ALA A 13 -4.72 12.04 -6.84
N HIS A 14 -4.70 13.36 -7.08
CA HIS A 14 -3.68 14.24 -6.51
C HIS A 14 -3.79 14.25 -4.98
N CYS A 15 -2.82 13.61 -4.31
CA CYS A 15 -2.67 13.50 -2.86
C CYS A 15 -3.76 12.71 -2.10
N GLY A 16 -4.92 12.40 -2.71
CA GLY A 16 -5.97 11.61 -2.07
C GLY A 16 -7.22 11.45 -2.93
N GLY A 17 -8.23 10.75 -2.40
CA GLY A 17 -9.53 10.54 -3.03
C GLY A 17 -9.50 9.62 -4.25
N SER A 18 -10.56 9.71 -5.08
CA SER A 18 -10.85 8.82 -6.22
C SER A 18 -11.26 7.39 -5.80
N ILE A 19 -11.09 6.41 -6.68
CA ILE A 19 -11.68 5.06 -6.57
C ILE A 19 -10.76 4.03 -5.89
N GLY A 20 -9.49 4.40 -5.66
CA GLY A 20 -8.48 3.52 -5.07
C GLY A 20 -8.39 3.61 -3.54
N PRO A 21 -7.63 2.70 -2.90
CA PRO A 21 -7.22 2.84 -1.51
C PRO A 21 -6.23 4.00 -1.34
N ASP A 22 -6.73 5.15 -0.87
CA ASP A 22 -5.98 6.41 -0.77
C ASP A 22 -5.43 6.69 0.64
N ARG A 23 -5.97 6.06 1.68
CA ARG A 23 -5.54 6.26 3.08
C ARG A 23 -4.39 5.34 3.44
N HIS A 24 -3.24 5.90 3.79
CA HIS A 24 -2.01 5.20 4.15
C HIS A 24 -1.18 6.04 5.13
N ASP A 25 -0.19 5.45 5.80
CA ASP A 25 0.66 6.11 6.81
C ASP A 25 2.15 6.05 6.42
N PRO A 26 2.61 6.94 5.53
CA PRO A 26 4.01 6.99 5.13
C PRO A 26 4.92 7.56 6.23
N MET A 27 4.36 8.33 7.18
CA MET A 27 5.15 8.93 8.27
C MET A 27 5.67 7.87 9.23
N THR A 28 4.80 6.96 9.69
CA THR A 28 5.23 5.84 10.53
C THR A 28 6.21 4.93 9.80
N ALA A 29 6.02 4.70 8.50
CA ALA A 29 6.96 3.94 7.69
C ALA A 29 8.34 4.62 7.63
N MET A 30 8.38 5.95 7.44
CA MET A 30 9.62 6.74 7.41
C MET A 30 10.34 6.72 8.77
N LEU A 31 9.62 6.93 9.88
CA LEU A 31 10.18 6.88 11.22
C LEU A 31 10.81 5.52 11.51
N ASN A 32 10.10 4.43 11.22
CA ASN A 32 10.63 3.08 11.40
C ASN A 32 11.85 2.80 10.51
N TRP A 33 11.90 3.37 9.31
CA TRP A 33 13.06 3.23 8.44
C TRP A 33 14.27 3.97 9.01
N VAL A 34 14.13 5.25 9.34
CA VAL A 34 15.23 6.10 9.79
C VAL A 34 15.73 5.69 11.17
N GLU A 35 14.83 5.50 12.13
CA GLU A 35 15.20 5.30 13.53
C GLU A 35 15.50 3.85 13.88
N LYS A 36 14.89 2.89 13.16
CA LYS A 36 14.99 1.45 13.47
C LYS A 36 15.65 0.64 12.35
N GLY A 37 16.07 1.29 11.26
CA GLY A 37 16.64 0.61 10.09
C GLY A 37 15.65 -0.29 9.35
N ARG A 38 14.33 -0.13 9.56
CA ARG A 38 13.30 -1.01 8.99
C ARG A 38 12.66 -0.39 7.75
N ALA A 39 13.29 -0.60 6.59
CA ALA A 39 12.73 -0.16 5.31
C ALA A 39 11.38 -0.85 5.01
N PRO A 40 10.34 -0.12 4.56
CA PRO A 40 9.00 -0.67 4.38
C PRO A 40 8.94 -1.66 3.20
N ALA A 41 8.75 -2.95 3.47
CA ALA A 41 8.57 -3.96 2.42
C ALA A 41 7.26 -3.79 1.64
N SER A 42 6.25 -3.21 2.30
CA SER A 42 4.96 -2.79 1.74
C SER A 42 4.29 -1.83 2.72
N MET A 43 3.30 -1.06 2.28
CA MET A 43 2.42 -0.29 3.18
C MET A 43 0.96 -0.64 2.88
N VAL A 44 0.14 -0.92 3.89
CA VAL A 44 -1.29 -1.16 3.64
C VAL A 44 -2.00 0.19 3.44
N ALA A 45 -2.72 0.30 2.33
CA ALA A 45 -3.61 1.41 2.05
C ALA A 45 -5.08 0.96 2.11
N SER A 46 -5.95 1.88 2.51
CA SER A 46 -7.38 1.65 2.72
C SER A 46 -8.22 2.62 1.89
N ARG A 47 -9.31 2.13 1.31
CA ARG A 47 -10.39 2.94 0.77
C ARG A 47 -11.47 3.05 1.84
N VAL A 48 -11.84 4.28 2.17
CA VAL A 48 -12.89 4.57 3.16
C VAL A 48 -14.08 5.21 2.47
N VAL A 49 -15.27 4.64 2.68
CA VAL A 49 -16.55 5.16 2.20
C VAL A 49 -17.51 5.21 3.38
N ASN A 50 -18.17 6.34 3.61
CA ASN A 50 -19.07 6.54 4.76
C ASN A 50 -18.46 6.09 6.10
N ASN A 51 -17.20 6.48 6.33
CA ASN A 51 -16.41 6.12 7.52
C ASN A 51 -16.16 4.62 7.73
N GLN A 52 -16.39 3.79 6.72
CA GLN A 52 -16.12 2.35 6.75
C GLN A 52 -15.00 2.00 5.77
N ILE A 53 -14.09 1.13 6.19
CA ILE A 53 -13.07 0.57 5.30
C ILE A 53 -13.77 -0.45 4.39
N VAL A 54 -13.84 -0.14 3.10
CA VAL A 54 -14.49 -1.01 2.11
C VAL A 54 -13.50 -1.83 1.29
N ARG A 55 -12.23 -1.44 1.27
CA ARG A 55 -11.17 -2.14 0.55
C ARG A 55 -9.80 -1.79 1.11
N THR A 56 -8.91 -2.77 1.17
CA THR A 56 -7.49 -2.58 1.51
C THR A 56 -6.58 -3.19 0.44
N ARG A 57 -5.42 -2.59 0.21
CA ARG A 57 -4.37 -3.12 -0.70
C ARG A 57 -2.98 -2.89 -0.12
N PRO A 58 -2.02 -3.79 -0.35
CA PRO A 58 -0.63 -3.46 -0.13
C PRO A 58 -0.14 -2.52 -1.25
N LEU A 59 0.42 -1.39 -0.87
CA LEU A 59 1.28 -0.58 -1.71
C LEU A 59 2.64 -1.27 -1.78
N CYS A 60 3.09 -1.53 -3.00
CA CYS A 60 4.29 -2.28 -3.27
C CYS A 60 5.44 -1.35 -3.67
N PRO A 61 6.69 -1.67 -3.30
CA PRO A 61 7.84 -0.91 -3.73
C PRO A 61 8.02 -1.11 -5.24
N TYR A 62 8.10 -0.01 -5.99
CA TYR A 62 8.30 -0.03 -7.44
C TYR A 62 9.56 -0.84 -7.80
N PRO A 63 9.53 -1.68 -8.86
CA PRO A 63 8.46 -1.84 -9.86
C PRO A 63 7.38 -2.89 -9.51
N GLN A 64 7.34 -3.40 -8.28
CA GLN A 64 6.37 -4.43 -7.90
C GLN A 64 4.94 -3.89 -7.89
N VAL A 65 3.98 -4.79 -8.12
CA VAL A 65 2.53 -4.54 -8.08
C VAL A 65 1.83 -5.53 -7.16
N ALA A 66 0.69 -5.12 -6.62
CA ALA A 66 -0.16 -6.01 -5.83
C ALA A 66 -0.90 -6.99 -6.74
N ARG A 67 -0.62 -8.29 -6.60
CA ARG A 67 -1.31 -9.37 -7.31
C ARG A 67 -2.14 -10.19 -6.32
N TYR A 68 -3.40 -10.44 -6.69
CA TYR A 68 -4.29 -11.28 -5.91
C TYR A 68 -3.74 -12.71 -5.82
N SER A 69 -3.88 -13.34 -4.66
CA SER A 69 -3.37 -14.69 -4.37
C SER A 69 -4.18 -15.79 -5.07
N GLY A 70 -5.37 -15.48 -5.57
CA GLY A 70 -6.31 -16.44 -6.15
C GLY A 70 -7.34 -16.98 -5.17
N GLN A 71 -7.25 -16.62 -3.89
CA GLN A 71 -8.17 -17.07 -2.83
C GLN A 71 -8.45 -15.98 -1.79
N GLY A 72 -9.61 -16.08 -1.12
CA GLY A 72 -10.04 -15.12 -0.10
C GLY A 72 -10.71 -13.87 -0.67
N SER A 73 -11.13 -12.95 0.18
CA SER A 73 -11.80 -11.71 -0.25
C SER A 73 -10.88 -10.84 -1.10
N ILE A 74 -11.40 -10.35 -2.23
CA ILE A 74 -10.70 -9.32 -3.02
C ILE A 74 -10.69 -7.96 -2.34
N ASP A 75 -11.37 -7.76 -1.21
CA ASP A 75 -11.38 -6.48 -0.49
C ASP A 75 -10.31 -6.41 0.60
N GLU A 76 -9.60 -7.51 0.87
CA GLU A 76 -8.62 -7.62 1.95
C GLU A 76 -7.17 -7.67 1.42
N ALA A 77 -6.31 -6.80 1.95
CA ALA A 77 -4.90 -6.73 1.59
C ALA A 77 -4.14 -8.04 1.84
N ALA A 78 -4.58 -8.84 2.82
CA ALA A 78 -3.98 -10.13 3.17
C ALA A 78 -4.03 -11.15 2.02
N ASN A 79 -4.98 -10.99 1.09
CA ASN A 79 -5.14 -11.85 -0.08
C ASN A 79 -4.36 -11.33 -1.31
N PHE A 80 -3.42 -10.40 -1.12
CA PHE A 80 -2.57 -9.86 -2.17
C PHE A 80 -1.10 -10.00 -1.79
N ARG A 81 -0.23 -10.11 -2.80
CA ARG A 81 1.22 -10.12 -2.63
C ARG A 81 1.87 -9.14 -3.59
N CYS A 82 2.95 -8.50 -3.14
CA CYS A 82 3.80 -7.72 -4.00
C CYS A 82 4.64 -8.66 -4.87
N VAL A 83 4.51 -8.51 -6.18
CA VAL A 83 5.23 -9.31 -7.17
C VAL A 83 5.77 -8.39 -8.26
N THR A 84 6.86 -8.78 -8.89
CA THR A 84 7.25 -8.18 -10.18
C THR A 84 6.12 -8.45 -11.18
N PRO A 85 5.67 -7.44 -11.96
CA PRO A 85 4.64 -7.59 -12.97
C PRO A 85 4.85 -8.80 -13.88
#